data_AF-A0A062V0H0-F1
#
_entry.id   AF-A0A062V0H0-F1
#
_cell.length_a   1.000
_cell.length_b   1.000
_cell.length_c   1.000
_cell.angle_alpha   90.00
_cell.angle_beta   90.00
_cell.angle_gamma   90.00
#
_symmetry.space_group_name_H-M   'P 1'
#
loop_
_entity.id
_entity.type
_entity.pdbx_description
1 polymer ?
#
loop_
_entity_poly.entity_id
_entity_poly.type
_entity_poly.pdbx_seq_one_letter_code
_entity_poly.pdbx_strand_id
1 'polypeptide(L)'
;MGVWEWVQPVGRIWKVVSDRKNGKICVYNEKNDLIFEQEGLSKETVSLIERNFLGIVATSLSEEKPGALQSVANKKQIPAYDYMYA
;
A
#
# COMPACT_ATOMS: atom_id res chain seq x y z
N MET A 1 -0.21 -0.83 -16.09
CA MET A 1 0.04 -1.75 -14.97
C MET A 1 0.59 -0.91 -13.84
N GLY A 2 0.02 -1.05 -12.64
CA GLY A 2 0.54 -0.42 -11.44
C GLY A 2 1.39 -1.42 -10.68
N VAL A 3 2.60 -1.04 -10.29
CA VAL A 3 3.40 -1.80 -9.34
C VAL A 3 3.39 -1.04 -8.02
N TRP A 4 3.18 -1.76 -6.93
CA TRP A 4 3.03 -1.19 -5.60
C TRP A 4 3.86 -1.96 -4.58
N GLU A 5 4.45 -1.25 -3.63
CA GLU A 5 5.10 -1.80 -2.45
C GLU A 5 4.17 -1.67 -1.26
N TRP A 6 3.59 -2.79 -0.87
CA TRP A 6 2.69 -2.88 0.27
C TRP A 6 3.46 -3.25 1.54
N VAL A 7 3.58 -2.29 2.46
CA VAL A 7 4.24 -2.50 3.76
C VAL A 7 3.27 -3.20 4.71
N GLN A 8 3.60 -4.43 5.09
CA GLN A 8 2.84 -5.21 6.07
C GLN A 8 3.10 -4.70 7.50
N PRO A 9 2.13 -4.87 8.43
CA PRO A 9 2.30 -4.51 9.85
C PRO A 9 3.50 -5.19 10.53
N VAL A 10 3.92 -6.36 10.03
CA VAL A 10 5.07 -7.13 10.54
C VAL A 10 6.43 -6.65 10.01
N GLY A 11 6.48 -5.50 9.33
CA GLY A 11 7.70 -4.92 8.78
C GLY A 11 8.20 -5.58 7.49
N ARG A 12 7.37 -6.41 6.85
CA ARG A 12 7.68 -7.05 5.56
C ARG A 12 7.14 -6.23 4.41
N ILE A 13 7.82 -6.26 3.27
CA ILE A 13 7.38 -5.54 2.06
C ILE A 13 6.90 -6.54 1.03
N TRP A 14 5.63 -6.43 0.63
CA TRP A 14 5.05 -7.26 -0.42
C TRP A 14 4.89 -6.44 -1.69
N LYS A 15 5.08 -7.08 -2.84
CA LYS A 15 4.91 -6.45 -4.13
C LYS A 15 3.51 -6.76 -4.65
N VAL A 16 2.73 -5.73 -4.93
CA VAL A 16 1.43 -5.86 -5.56
C VAL A 16 1.53 -5.37 -7.00
N VAL A 17 1.07 -6.19 -7.94
CA VAL A 17 0.99 -5.83 -9.36
C VAL A 17 -0.48 -5.79 -9.76
N SER A 18 -0.95 -4.62 -10.16
CA SER A 18 -2.32 -4.40 -10.61
C SER A 18 -2.35 -4.18 -12.11
N ASP A 19 -3.22 -4.92 -12.78
CA ASP A 19 -3.49 -4.82 -14.20
C ASP A 19 -4.97 -4.47 -14.46
N ARG A 20 -5.21 -3.18 -14.69
CA ARG A 20 -6.53 -2.64 -15.04
C ARG A 20 -7.06 -3.17 -16.37
N LYS A 21 -6.20 -3.54 -17.33
CA LYS A 21 -6.62 -3.98 -18.66
C LYS A 21 -7.08 -5.43 -18.62
N ASN A 22 -6.32 -6.26 -17.93
CA ASN A 22 -6.61 -7.69 -17.80
C ASN A 22 -7.50 -8.02 -16.60
N GLY A 23 -7.83 -7.05 -15.75
CA GLY A 23 -8.68 -7.29 -14.59
C GLY A 23 -8.01 -8.15 -13.53
N LYS A 24 -6.70 -7.99 -13.37
CA LYS A 24 -5.85 -8.90 -12.59
C LYS A 24 -5.08 -8.18 -11.50
N ILE A 25 -4.99 -8.79 -10.33
CA ILE A 25 -4.17 -8.32 -9.21
C ILE A 25 -3.36 -9.50 -8.68
N CYS A 26 -2.05 -9.32 -8.61
CA CYS A 26 -1.12 -10.30 -8.06
C CYS A 26 -0.40 -9.72 -6.86
N VAL A 27 -0.21 -10.52 -5.82
CA VAL A 27 0.55 -10.15 -4.62
C VAL A 27 1.68 -11.15 -4.44
N TYR A 28 2.89 -10.63 -4.34
CA TYR A 28 4.12 -11.38 -4.18
C TYR A 28 4.75 -11.06 -2.83
N ASN A 29 5.32 -12.08 -2.20
CA ASN A 29 6.11 -11.91 -0.97
C ASN A 29 7.50 -11.32 -1.27
N GLU A 30 8.30 -11.14 -0.23
CA GLU A 30 9.70 -10.66 -0.30
C GLU A 30 10.63 -11.57 -1.13
N LYS A 31 10.29 -12.85 -1.25
CA LYS A 31 11.01 -13.84 -2.05
C LYS A 31 10.53 -13.90 -3.50
N ASN A 32 9.58 -13.05 -3.89
CA ASN A 32 8.85 -13.07 -5.16
C ASN A 32 7.96 -14.29 -5.38
N ASP A 33 7.59 -15.03 -4.33
CA ASP A 33 6.55 -16.05 -4.43
C ASP A 33 5.18 -15.40 -4.52
N LEU A 34 4.35 -15.87 -5.44
CA LEU A 34 2.96 -15.46 -5.58
C LEU A 34 2.15 -15.99 -4.39
N ILE A 35 1.64 -15.07 -3.57
CA ILE A 35 0.81 -15.41 -2.39
C ILE A 35 -0.66 -15.37 -2.75
N PHE A 36 -1.03 -14.40 -3.59
CA PHE A 36 -2.41 -14.15 -3.94
C PHE A 36 -2.51 -13.69 -5.39
N GLU A 37 -3.50 -14.22 -6.08
CA GLU A 37 -3.84 -13.88 -7.44
C GLU A 37 -5.35 -13.79 -7.55
N GLN A 38 -5.82 -12.68 -8.10
CA GLN A 38 -7.22 -12.46 -8.41
C GLN A 38 -7.33 -12.04 -9.86
N GLU A 39 -8.17 -12.75 -10.61
CA GLU A 39 -8.44 -12.49 -12.02
C GLU A 39 -9.94 -12.23 -12.23
N GLY A 40 -10.31 -11.76 -13.44
CA GLY A 40 -11.70 -11.52 -13.83
C GLY A 40 -12.33 -10.28 -13.20
N LEU A 41 -11.54 -9.38 -12.61
CA LEU A 41 -12.05 -8.14 -12.05
C LEU A 41 -12.40 -7.15 -13.16
N SER A 42 -13.45 -6.35 -12.96
CA SER A 42 -13.69 -5.24 -13.87
C SER A 42 -12.59 -4.19 -13.73
N LYS A 43 -12.36 -3.42 -14.80
CA LYS A 43 -11.42 -2.29 -14.79
C LYS A 43 -11.73 -1.30 -13.65
N GLU A 44 -13.01 -1.08 -13.37
CA GLU A 44 -13.47 -0.18 -12.31
C GLU A 44 -13.13 -0.74 -10.94
N THR A 45 -13.33 -2.05 -10.72
CA THR A 45 -12.96 -2.71 -9.47
C THR A 45 -11.46 -2.63 -9.22
N VAL A 46 -10.62 -2.90 -10.23
CA VAL A 46 -9.17 -2.76 -10.09
C VAL A 46 -8.79 -1.30 -9.76
N SER A 47 -9.40 -0.33 -10.44
CA SER A 47 -9.16 1.10 -10.17
C SER A 47 -9.60 1.52 -8.76
N LEU A 48 -10.66 0.91 -8.23
CA LEU A 48 -11.18 1.20 -6.90
C LEU A 48 -10.26 0.61 -5.82
N ILE A 49 -9.76 -0.62 -6.04
CA ILE A 49 -8.76 -1.26 -5.17
C ILE A 49 -7.47 -0.43 -5.14
N GLU A 50 -6.99 0.01 -6.30
CA GLU A 50 -5.79 0.85 -6.35
C GLU A 50 -5.95 2.16 -5.59
N ARG A 51 -7.08 2.86 -5.74
CA ARG A 51 -7.31 4.16 -5.09
C ARG A 51 -7.59 4.04 -3.59
N ASN A 52 -8.45 3.10 -3.20
CA ASN A 52 -8.96 3.03 -1.83
C ASN A 52 -8.14 2.10 -0.93
N PHE A 53 -7.46 1.11 -1.49
CA PHE A 53 -6.62 0.21 -0.71
C PHE A 53 -5.15 0.52 -0.95
N LEU A 54 -4.65 0.31 -2.17
CA LEU A 54 -3.21 0.43 -2.45
C LEU A 54 -2.69 1.86 -2.27
N GLY A 55 -3.50 2.89 -2.57
CA GLY A 55 -3.15 4.28 -2.32
C GLY A 55 -3.01 4.65 -0.84
N ILE A 56 -3.53 3.82 0.08
CA ILE A 56 -3.44 4.03 1.53
C ILE A 56 -2.32 3.19 2.13
N VAL A 57 -2.26 1.90 1.76
CA VAL A 57 -1.38 0.92 2.42
C VAL A 57 -0.07 0.66 1.68
N ALA A 58 0.02 1.08 0.41
CA ALA A 58 1.15 0.78 -0.45
C ALA A 58 1.72 2.05 -1.11
N THR A 59 2.98 1.94 -1.55
CA THR A 59 3.66 2.99 -2.32
C THR A 59 3.67 2.60 -3.79
N SER A 60 3.19 3.46 -4.69
CA SER A 60 3.28 3.19 -6.13
C SER A 60 4.72 3.33 -6.61
N LEU A 61 5.20 2.32 -7.34
CA LEU A 61 6.53 2.30 -7.97
C LEU A 61 6.51 2.73 -9.44
N SER A 62 5.32 2.85 -10.05
CA SER A 62 5.18 3.05 -11.50
C SER A 62 4.66 4.42 -11.94
N GLU A 63 4.53 5.41 -11.05
CA GLU A 63 4.13 6.77 -11.45
C GLU A 63 5.13 7.81 -10.93
N GLU A 64 5.82 8.46 -11.87
CA GLU A 64 6.28 9.83 -11.69
C GLU A 64 5.09 10.68 -11.21
N LYS A 65 5.24 11.27 -10.02
CA LYS A 65 4.27 12.16 -9.37
C LYS A 65 3.71 13.19 -10.36
N PRO A 66 2.44 13.58 -10.15
CA PRO A 66 2.25 14.93 -9.64
C PRO A 66 1.26 14.95 -8.46
N GLY A 67 1.80 15.20 -7.26
CA GLY A 67 1.03 15.72 -6.12
C GLY A 67 0.60 14.70 -5.06
N ALA A 68 1.19 14.86 -3.86
CA ALA A 68 0.70 14.45 -2.52
C ALA A 68 0.25 12.98 -2.33
N LEU A 69 0.83 12.21 -1.41
CA LEU A 69 0.93 12.54 0.01
C LEU A 69 2.25 12.00 0.59
N GLN A 70 2.92 12.85 1.35
CA GLN A 70 3.99 12.45 2.26
C GLN A 70 3.36 11.60 3.37
N SER A 71 3.55 10.28 3.33
CA SER A 71 3.26 9.42 4.48
C SER A 71 4.48 9.36 5.42
N VAL A 72 4.54 10.37 6.29
CA VAL A 72 4.84 10.27 7.73
C VAL A 72 6.18 9.63 8.13
N ALA A 73 7.25 10.40 7.95
CA ALA A 73 8.29 10.48 8.98
C ALA A 73 7.80 11.48 10.04
N ASN A 74 6.99 11.06 11.02
CA ASN A 74 6.67 11.91 12.17
C ASN A 74 6.94 11.20 13.49
N LYS A 75 7.80 11.87 14.25
CA LYS A 75 8.40 11.47 15.52
C LYS A 75 7.28 11.21 16.55
N LYS A 76 7.33 10.07 17.24
CA LYS A 76 6.65 9.92 18.53
C LYS A 76 7.21 10.97 19.50
N GLN A 77 6.54 12.12 19.63
CA GLN A 77 6.68 12.95 20.82
C GLN A 77 5.87 12.28 21.92
N ILE A 78 6.57 11.79 22.93
CA ILE A 78 5.99 11.23 24.15
C ILE A 78 5.44 12.43 24.93
N PRO A 79 4.13 12.52 25.23
CA PRO A 79 3.66 13.53 26.17
C PRO A 79 4.19 13.17 27.57
N ALA A 80 4.92 14.11 28.18
CA ALA A 80 5.34 14.01 29.56
C ALA A 80 4.10 13.95 30.46
N TYR A 81 3.97 12.88 31.24
CA TYR A 81 2.90 12.71 32.22
C TYR A 81 3.22 13.61 33.43
N ASP A 82 2.41 14.66 33.64
CA ASP A 82 2.54 15.57 34.78
C ASP A 82 1.83 14.98 36.00
N TYR A 83 2.56 14.80 37.10
CA TYR A 83 2.12 14.13 38.34
C TYR A 83 1.59 15.13 39.39
N MET A 84 0.80 16.13 39.00
CA MET A 84 0.31 17.16 39.93
C MET A 84 -1.19 17.08 40.27
N TYR A 85 -1.73 15.88 40.44
CA TYR A 85 -2.95 15.68 41.23
C TYR A 85 -2.82 14.40 42.05
N ALA A 86 -2.36 14.56 43.29
CA ALA A 86 -2.45 13.60 44.39
C ALA A 86 -3.26 14.24 45.52
#